data_AF-N0BB34-F1
#
_entry.id   AF-N0BB34-F1
#
_cell.length_a   1.000
_cell.length_b   1.000
_cell.length_c   1.000
_cell.angle_alpha   90.00
_cell.angle_beta   90.00
_cell.angle_gamma   90.00
#
_symmetry.space_group_name_H-M   'P 1'
#
loop_
_entity.id
_entity.type
_entity.pdbx_description
1 polymer ?
#
loop_
_entity_poly.entity_id
_entity_poly.type
_entity_poly.pdbx_seq_one_letter_code
_entity_poly.pdbx_strand_id
1 'polypeptide(L)'
;MAPAIIDSSFGRSAAAETAGEAKSTPGAPISLAGRWSGKRYGYGRSKAESDCGSGCTLAYDFVACKEGWCGIAVKDDKTCGAIGVRLASNASGTGGGAFKGQLVLAKGSAPYAVEAWYRTDDEIAKLHFLGDTGPELRIMRRSFPFEADLARTGDAVCTLEKATS
;
A
#
# COMPACT_ATOMS: atom_id res chain seq x y z
N MET A 1 13.94 54.65 45.96
CA MET A 1 14.46 54.78 44.59
C MET A 1 13.97 53.58 43.79
N ALA A 2 12.98 53.79 42.93
CA ALA A 2 12.71 52.95 41.75
C ALA A 2 13.59 53.48 40.58
N PRO A 3 13.92 52.65 39.57
CA PRO A 3 13.04 52.45 38.40
C PRO A 3 12.83 50.94 38.08
N ALA A 4 11.64 50.50 37.65
CA ALA A 4 11.04 50.59 36.29
C ALA A 4 11.70 49.55 35.32
N ILE A 5 11.01 48.87 34.40
CA ILE A 5 10.02 49.28 33.40
C ILE A 5 9.21 48.00 33.00
N ILE A 6 7.89 47.89 33.21
CA ILE A 6 6.74 48.18 32.29
C ILE A 6 6.86 47.37 30.98
N ASP A 7 5.98 46.43 30.65
CA ASP A 7 4.68 46.55 29.92
C ASP A 7 4.70 45.31 28.98
N SER A 8 3.66 44.69 28.44
CA SER A 8 2.23 44.91 28.35
C SER A 8 1.65 43.69 27.63
N SER A 9 0.37 43.39 27.91
CA SER A 9 -0.65 42.86 27.00
C SER A 9 -0.30 41.77 25.96
N PHE A 10 -1.09 40.70 25.90
CA PHE A 10 -2.04 40.41 24.80
C PHE A 10 -2.72 39.07 25.07
N GLY A 11 -4.05 39.08 25.17
CA GLY A 11 -4.85 37.86 25.26
C GLY A 11 -5.02 37.17 23.92
N ARG A 12 -5.39 35.88 23.94
CA ARG A 12 -6.30 35.24 22.99
C ARG A 12 -6.64 33.82 23.46
N SER A 13 -7.93 33.52 23.61
CA SER A 13 -8.45 32.15 23.64
C SER A 13 -8.21 31.47 22.29
N ALA A 14 -7.82 30.19 22.31
CA ALA A 14 -8.20 29.21 21.30
C ALA A 14 -8.02 27.79 21.88
N ALA A 15 -9.13 27.04 21.92
CA ALA A 15 -9.09 25.59 21.99
C ALA A 15 -8.39 25.06 20.73
N ALA A 16 -7.53 24.06 20.92
CA ALA A 16 -7.16 23.14 19.85
C ALA A 16 -7.16 21.74 20.46
N GLU A 17 -8.22 21.03 20.12
CA GLU A 17 -8.43 19.62 20.34
C GLU A 17 -7.28 18.79 19.73
N THR A 18 -6.98 17.69 20.42
CA THR A 18 -6.48 16.42 19.87
C THR A 18 -5.70 16.46 18.56
N ALA A 19 -4.38 16.29 18.68
CA ALA A 19 -3.66 15.37 17.82
C ALA A 19 -2.61 14.69 18.69
N GLY A 20 -2.99 13.55 19.27
CA GLY A 20 -2.02 12.60 19.75
C GLY A 20 -1.17 12.21 18.56
N GLU A 21 0.06 12.70 18.53
CA GLU A 21 1.12 12.23 17.66
C GLU A 21 1.19 10.72 17.87
N ALA A 22 0.67 9.95 16.91
CA ALA A 22 0.68 8.51 16.93
C ALA A 22 2.14 8.09 16.77
N LYS A 23 2.84 8.05 17.89
CA LYS A 23 4.19 7.52 18.01
C LYS A 23 4.10 6.06 17.61
N SER A 24 4.51 5.76 16.38
CA SER A 24 4.58 4.41 15.82
C SER A 24 5.28 3.51 16.83
N THR A 25 4.49 2.65 17.47
CA THR A 25 4.98 1.70 18.45
C THR A 25 5.73 0.59 17.71
N PRO A 26 7.02 0.35 17.99
CA PRO A 26 7.74 -0.78 17.40
C PRO A 26 7.08 -2.08 17.86
N GLY A 27 6.55 -2.86 16.91
CA GLY A 27 5.95 -4.18 17.18
C GLY A 27 4.44 -4.30 16.93
N ALA A 28 3.75 -3.24 16.51
CA ALA A 28 2.39 -3.39 15.99
C ALA A 28 2.42 -4.13 14.63
N PRO A 29 1.53 -5.11 14.40
CA PRO A 29 1.45 -5.78 13.11
C PRO A 29 1.16 -4.76 12.00
N ILE A 30 1.95 -4.77 10.93
CA ILE A 30 1.77 -3.86 9.80
C ILE A 30 0.40 -4.13 9.18
N SER A 31 -0.48 -3.14 9.26
CA SER A 31 -1.80 -3.19 8.64
C SER A 31 -1.73 -2.70 7.21
N LEU A 32 -2.14 -3.55 6.26
CA LEU A 32 -2.30 -3.16 4.85
C LEU A 32 -3.68 -2.56 4.57
N ALA A 33 -4.56 -2.43 5.57
CA ALA A 33 -5.92 -1.96 5.37
C ALA A 33 -5.94 -0.56 4.74
N GLY A 34 -6.66 -0.40 3.63
CA GLY A 34 -6.82 0.90 2.98
C GLY A 34 -6.78 0.82 1.45
N ARG A 35 -6.83 1.99 0.83
CA ARG A 35 -6.66 2.18 -0.60
C ARG A 35 -5.20 2.41 -0.94
N TRP A 36 -4.73 1.66 -1.92
CA TRP A 36 -3.37 1.70 -2.43
C TRP A 36 -3.42 1.90 -3.94
N SER A 37 -2.70 2.89 -4.43
CA SER A 37 -2.65 3.15 -5.87
C SER A 37 -1.27 3.55 -6.32
N GLY A 38 -0.93 3.16 -7.55
CA GLY A 38 0.35 3.52 -8.13
C GLY A 38 0.51 2.90 -9.51
N LYS A 39 1.75 2.65 -9.92
CA LYS A 39 2.06 2.21 -11.27
C LYS A 39 2.76 0.86 -11.25
N ARG A 40 2.41 0.01 -12.22
CA ARG A 40 3.18 -1.19 -12.54
C ARG A 40 4.16 -0.93 -13.67
N TYR A 41 5.24 -1.69 -13.68
CA TYR A 41 6.28 -1.65 -14.71
C TYR A 41 6.95 -3.02 -14.81
N GLY A 42 7.64 -3.28 -15.93
CA GLY A 42 8.48 -4.47 -16.06
C GLY A 42 9.77 -4.28 -15.27
N TYR A 43 10.24 -5.31 -14.56
CA TYR A 43 11.47 -5.21 -13.76
C TYR A 43 12.67 -4.85 -14.65
N GLY A 44 13.49 -3.90 -14.20
CA GLY A 44 14.65 -3.41 -14.94
C GLY A 44 14.34 -2.47 -16.09
N ARG A 45 13.06 -2.09 -16.29
CA ARG A 45 12.66 -1.03 -17.22
C ARG A 45 12.52 0.28 -16.45
N SER A 46 12.84 1.39 -17.10
CA SER A 46 12.66 2.71 -16.49
C SER A 46 11.17 2.98 -16.20
N LYS A 47 10.84 3.80 -15.19
CA LYS A 47 9.46 4.23 -14.89
C LYS A 47 8.73 4.85 -16.11
N ALA A 48 9.47 5.22 -17.15
CA ALA A 48 8.98 5.76 -18.41
C ALA A 48 8.62 4.68 -19.47
N GLU A 49 9.15 3.46 -19.34
CA GLU A 49 8.92 2.33 -20.26
C GLU A 49 7.92 1.35 -19.64
N SER A 50 6.69 1.82 -19.45
CA SER A 50 5.62 0.96 -18.97
C SER A 50 5.00 0.20 -20.15
N ASP A 51 5.19 -1.12 -20.25
CA ASP A 51 4.64 -1.99 -21.32
C ASP A 51 3.10 -2.12 -21.31
N CYS A 52 2.42 -1.37 -20.45
CA CYS A 52 1.03 -1.52 -20.11
C CYS A 52 0.14 -0.50 -20.81
N GLY A 53 0.25 -0.38 -22.14
CA GLY A 53 -0.72 0.33 -22.98
C GLY A 53 -1.37 1.57 -22.34
N SER A 54 -2.71 1.61 -22.30
CA SER A 54 -3.51 2.72 -21.76
C SER A 54 -3.82 2.61 -20.25
N GLY A 55 -3.06 1.86 -19.45
CA GLY A 55 -3.47 1.60 -18.07
C GLY A 55 -2.41 0.93 -17.22
N CYS A 56 -1.34 1.66 -16.90
CA CYS A 56 -0.32 1.21 -15.95
C CYS A 56 -0.67 1.51 -14.50
N THR A 57 -1.78 2.24 -14.27
CA THR A 57 -2.27 2.54 -12.94
C THR A 57 -2.92 1.30 -12.35
N LEU A 58 -2.45 0.91 -11.18
CA LEU A 58 -3.09 -0.11 -10.36
C LEU A 58 -3.69 0.61 -9.15
N ALA A 59 -4.93 0.27 -8.83
CA ALA A 59 -5.56 0.68 -7.59
C ALA A 59 -6.20 -0.55 -6.94
N TYR A 60 -5.89 -0.75 -5.66
CA TYR A 60 -6.41 -1.85 -4.87
C TYR A 60 -6.86 -1.36 -3.51
N ASP A 61 -8.04 -1.81 -3.09
CA ASP A 61 -8.50 -1.68 -1.73
C ASP A 61 -8.16 -2.98 -0.99
N PHE A 62 -7.25 -2.87 -0.03
CA PHE A 62 -6.84 -3.98 0.81
C PHE A 62 -7.72 -4.06 2.05
N VAL A 63 -8.30 -5.24 2.25
CA VAL A 63 -9.13 -5.58 3.40
C VAL A 63 -8.65 -6.89 4.00
N ALA A 64 -8.87 -7.08 5.30
CA ALA A 64 -8.55 -8.34 5.96
C ALA A 64 -9.45 -9.45 5.41
N CYS A 65 -8.87 -10.62 5.14
CA CYS A 65 -9.59 -11.83 4.77
C CYS A 65 -9.05 -13.04 5.54
N LYS A 66 -9.72 -14.20 5.46
CA LYS A 66 -9.49 -15.36 6.35
C LYS A 66 -8.02 -15.73 6.57
N GLU A 67 -7.16 -15.63 5.54
CA GLU A 67 -5.76 -16.06 5.60
C GLU A 67 -4.75 -14.90 5.51
N GLY A 68 -5.22 -13.65 5.52
CA GLY A 68 -4.37 -12.47 5.46
C GLY A 68 -5.06 -11.26 4.85
N TRP A 69 -4.53 -10.76 3.73
CA TRP A 69 -4.99 -9.55 3.08
C TRP A 69 -5.49 -9.86 1.67
N CYS A 70 -6.65 -9.32 1.34
CA CYS A 70 -7.24 -9.42 0.03
C CYS A 70 -7.31 -8.03 -0.60
N GLY A 71 -6.66 -7.87 -1.75
CA GLY A 71 -6.68 -6.64 -2.54
C GLY A 71 -7.76 -6.72 -3.62
N ILE A 72 -8.76 -5.84 -3.52
CA ILE A 72 -9.86 -5.72 -4.46
C ILE A 72 -9.50 -4.66 -5.48
N ALA A 73 -9.52 -5.01 -6.78
CA ALA A 73 -9.20 -4.04 -7.83
C ALA A 73 -10.21 -2.88 -7.80
N VAL A 74 -9.72 -1.65 -7.83
CA VAL A 74 -10.53 -0.45 -8.01
C VAL A 74 -10.34 0.01 -9.45
N LYS A 75 -11.42 0.04 -10.21
CA LYS A 75 -11.40 0.48 -11.62
C LYS A 75 -11.31 2.01 -11.70
N ASP A 76 -11.03 2.54 -12.90
CA ASP A 76 -10.93 3.98 -13.14
C ASP A 76 -12.23 4.75 -12.84
N ASP A 77 -13.38 4.09 -13.02
CA ASP A 77 -14.70 4.61 -12.65
C ASP A 77 -15.00 4.53 -11.14
N LYS A 78 -13.99 4.16 -10.33
CA LYS A 78 -14.04 3.94 -8.87
C LYS A 78 -14.96 2.80 -8.45
N THR A 79 -15.39 1.94 -9.38
CA THR A 79 -16.16 0.75 -9.04
C THR A 79 -15.25 -0.37 -8.54
N CYS A 80 -15.82 -1.24 -7.71
CA CYS A 80 -15.14 -2.40 -7.18
C CYS A 80 -15.11 -3.50 -8.24
N GLY A 81 -13.91 -4.00 -8.52
CA GLY A 81 -13.66 -5.16 -9.35
C GLY A 81 -13.52 -6.44 -8.53
N ALA A 82 -12.93 -7.46 -9.15
CA ALA A 82 -12.64 -8.72 -8.49
C ALA A 82 -11.48 -8.61 -7.49
N ILE A 83 -11.38 -9.61 -6.60
CA ILE A 83 -10.18 -9.81 -5.77
C ILE A 83 -9.02 -10.16 -6.69
N GLY A 84 -8.10 -9.22 -6.86
CA GLY A 84 -6.91 -9.38 -7.70
C GLY A 84 -5.67 -9.75 -6.88
N VAL A 85 -5.64 -9.48 -5.59
CA VAL A 85 -4.47 -9.76 -4.73
C VAL A 85 -4.88 -10.60 -3.53
N ARG A 86 -4.08 -11.61 -3.20
CA ARG A 86 -4.17 -12.37 -1.95
C ARG A 86 -2.79 -12.45 -1.35
N LEU A 87 -2.61 -11.91 -0.15
CA LEU A 87 -1.35 -11.93 0.58
C LEU A 87 -1.57 -12.64 1.91
N ALA A 88 -0.62 -13.47 2.31
CA ALA A 88 -0.66 -14.15 3.60
C ALA A 88 -0.39 -13.16 4.74
N SER A 89 -1.00 -13.39 5.91
CA SER A 89 -0.84 -12.54 7.11
C SER A 89 0.56 -12.61 7.73
N ASN A 90 1.29 -13.70 7.52
CA ASN A 90 2.61 -13.92 8.08
C ASN A 90 3.69 -13.23 7.23
N ALA A 91 4.14 -12.07 7.70
CA ALA A 91 5.32 -11.44 7.13
C ALA A 91 6.52 -12.38 7.26
N SER A 92 7.01 -12.93 6.15
CA SER A 92 8.06 -13.96 6.15
C SER A 92 9.33 -13.36 5.59
N GLY A 93 10.21 -12.86 6.45
CA GLY A 93 11.51 -12.32 6.06
C GLY A 93 12.26 -11.64 7.21
N THR A 94 13.60 -11.74 7.18
CA THR A 94 14.52 -10.95 8.01
C THR A 94 14.38 -9.47 7.65
N GLY A 95 13.49 -8.76 8.32
CA GLY A 95 13.21 -7.33 8.03
C GLY A 95 11.79 -6.86 8.32
N GLY A 96 10.87 -7.75 8.74
CA GLY A 96 9.58 -7.37 9.33
C GLY A 96 8.69 -6.50 8.42
N GLY A 97 8.18 -7.06 7.33
CA GLY A 97 7.22 -6.36 6.46
C GLY A 97 7.00 -6.93 5.06
N ALA A 98 7.44 -8.17 4.82
CA ALA A 98 7.34 -8.86 3.53
C ALA A 98 6.15 -9.82 3.51
N PHE A 99 5.14 -9.56 2.69
CA PHE A 99 3.95 -10.38 2.54
C PHE A 99 4.03 -11.19 1.25
N LYS A 100 3.89 -12.52 1.33
CA LYS A 100 3.89 -13.40 0.16
C LYS A 100 2.48 -13.76 -0.26
N GLY A 101 2.27 -13.98 -1.55
CA GLY A 101 0.96 -14.41 -2.03
C GLY A 101 0.84 -14.45 -3.55
N GLN A 102 -0.36 -14.15 -4.04
CA GLN A 102 -0.71 -14.24 -5.44
C GLN A 102 -1.38 -12.96 -5.95
N LEU A 103 -1.07 -12.62 -7.20
CA LEU A 103 -1.67 -11.51 -7.94
C LEU A 103 -2.26 -12.02 -9.24
N VAL A 104 -3.53 -11.71 -9.48
CA VAL A 104 -4.25 -11.95 -10.73
C VAL A 104 -4.67 -10.59 -11.28
N LEU A 105 -4.09 -10.20 -12.41
CA LEU A 105 -4.31 -8.88 -12.99
C LEU A 105 -5.68 -8.74 -13.65
N ALA A 106 -6.18 -9.82 -14.24
CA ALA A 106 -7.49 -9.87 -14.88
C ALA A 106 -8.11 -11.25 -14.73
N LYS A 107 -9.44 -11.34 -14.77
CA LYS A 107 -10.13 -12.64 -14.75
C LYS A 107 -9.64 -13.51 -15.92
N GLY A 108 -9.16 -14.71 -15.62
CA GLY A 108 -8.61 -15.64 -16.61
C GLY A 108 -7.14 -15.42 -16.98
N SER A 109 -6.46 -14.39 -16.44
CA SER A 109 -5.01 -14.25 -16.58
C SER A 109 -4.27 -15.22 -15.68
N ALA A 110 -3.08 -15.66 -16.09
CA ALA A 110 -2.21 -16.46 -15.23
C ALA A 110 -1.87 -15.71 -13.93
N PRO A 111 -1.96 -16.35 -12.76
CA PRO A 111 -1.57 -15.75 -11.50
C PRO A 111 -0.05 -15.55 -11.44
N TYR A 112 0.38 -14.43 -10.89
CA TYR A 112 1.76 -14.18 -10.48
C TYR A 112 1.94 -14.59 -9.03
N ALA A 113 3.00 -15.33 -8.71
CA ALA A 113 3.49 -15.43 -7.35
C ALA A 113 4.15 -14.09 -6.99
N VAL A 114 3.67 -13.44 -5.93
CA VAL A 114 4.13 -12.10 -5.52
C VAL A 114 4.65 -12.05 -4.10
N GLU A 115 5.56 -11.11 -3.86
CA GLU A 115 6.04 -10.69 -2.56
C GLU A 115 5.92 -9.18 -2.52
N ALA A 116 5.28 -8.70 -1.46
CA ALA A 116 4.98 -7.31 -1.25
C ALA A 116 5.72 -6.83 0.00
N TRP A 117 6.55 -5.80 -0.13
CA TRP A 117 7.25 -5.21 1.02
C TRP A 117 6.62 -3.86 1.35
N TYR A 118 6.24 -3.72 2.61
CA TYR A 118 5.83 -2.45 3.17
C TYR A 118 7.06 -1.60 3.50
N ARG A 119 7.06 -0.35 3.03
CA ARG A 119 8.06 0.67 3.36
C ARG A 119 7.36 1.95 3.77
N THR A 120 7.95 2.66 4.72
CA THR A 120 7.55 4.01 5.09
C THR A 120 8.70 4.91 4.70
N ASP A 121 8.58 5.53 3.52
CA ASP A 121 9.52 6.55 3.05
C ASP A 121 8.79 7.90 3.09
N ASP A 122 9.41 8.93 3.65
CA ASP A 122 8.93 10.32 3.61
C ASP A 122 7.45 10.49 4.04
N GLU A 123 7.07 9.89 5.17
CA GLU A 123 5.71 9.94 5.76
C GLU A 123 4.59 9.27 4.95
N ILE A 124 4.89 8.74 3.75
CA ILE A 124 3.92 8.02 2.91
C ILE A 124 4.23 6.53 2.94
N ALA A 125 3.25 5.75 3.41
CA ALA A 125 3.31 4.30 3.32
C ALA A 125 3.29 3.84 1.85
N LYS A 126 4.30 3.06 1.46
CA LYS A 126 4.46 2.47 0.14
C LYS A 126 4.45 0.94 0.25
N LEU A 127 3.83 0.29 -0.73
CA LEU A 127 3.77 -1.14 -0.86
C LEU A 127 4.40 -1.51 -2.21
N HIS A 128 5.58 -2.12 -2.14
CA HIS A 128 6.34 -2.54 -3.30
C HIS A 128 6.02 -3.99 -3.62
N PHE A 129 5.53 -4.28 -4.81
CA PHE A 129 5.25 -5.64 -5.29
C PHE A 129 6.31 -6.09 -6.27
N LEU A 130 6.75 -7.33 -6.09
CA LEU A 130 7.53 -8.06 -7.07
C LEU A 130 6.82 -9.36 -7.39
N GLY A 131 6.70 -9.69 -8.67
CA GLY A 131 5.93 -10.83 -9.14
C GLY A 131 6.66 -11.67 -10.18
N ASP A 132 6.47 -12.98 -10.09
CA ASP A 132 6.95 -13.98 -11.03
C ASP A 132 5.78 -14.80 -11.59
N THR A 133 5.88 -15.22 -12.85
CA THR A 133 4.94 -16.15 -13.51
C THR A 133 5.20 -17.61 -13.12
N GLY A 134 6.30 -17.90 -12.40
CA GLY A 134 6.57 -19.20 -11.80
C GLY A 134 5.72 -19.49 -10.55
N PRO A 135 5.72 -20.75 -10.05
CA PRO A 135 4.94 -21.15 -8.87
C PRO A 135 5.41 -20.46 -7.58
N GLU A 136 6.66 -20.00 -7.55
CA GLU A 136 7.27 -19.28 -6.43
C GLU A 136 8.17 -18.18 -6.96
N LEU A 137 8.36 -17.14 -6.15
CA LEU A 137 9.35 -16.09 -6.44
C LEU A 137 10.76 -16.66 -6.33
N ARG A 138 11.40 -16.84 -7.49
CA ARG A 138 12.80 -17.26 -7.56
C ARG A 138 13.69 -16.04 -7.38
N ILE A 139 14.06 -15.75 -6.13
CA ILE A 139 14.89 -14.59 -5.74
C ILE A 139 16.23 -14.52 -6.49
N MET A 140 16.75 -15.65 -7.00
CA MET A 140 17.97 -15.69 -7.81
C MET A 140 17.79 -15.28 -9.29
N ARG A 141 16.60 -14.89 -9.73
CA ARG A 141 16.44 -14.39 -11.10
C ARG A 141 16.91 -12.95 -11.22
N ARG A 142 17.56 -12.67 -12.35
CA ARG A 142 18.04 -11.33 -12.72
C ARG A 142 16.92 -10.38 -13.15
N SER A 143 15.71 -10.89 -13.38
CA SER A 143 14.53 -10.10 -13.73
C SER A 143 13.21 -10.73 -13.29
N PHE A 144 12.23 -9.86 -13.00
CA PHE A 144 10.87 -10.23 -12.61
C PHE A 144 9.85 -9.68 -13.62
N PRO A 145 8.90 -10.48 -14.12
CA PRO A 145 7.94 -10.03 -15.12
C PRO A 145 6.96 -8.97 -14.59
N PHE A 146 6.84 -8.84 -13.27
CA PHE A 146 5.94 -7.87 -12.65
C PHE A 146 6.64 -7.12 -11.52
N GLU A 147 6.57 -5.80 -11.55
CA GLU A 147 6.95 -4.93 -10.44
C GLU A 147 5.92 -3.80 -10.33
N ALA A 148 5.56 -3.40 -9.12
CA ALA A 148 4.68 -2.26 -8.91
C ALA A 148 4.95 -1.54 -7.60
N ASP A 149 4.92 -0.21 -7.65
CA ASP A 149 4.95 0.65 -6.48
C ASP A 149 3.55 1.21 -6.24
N LEU A 150 2.95 0.89 -5.09
CA LEU A 150 1.67 1.46 -4.67
C LEU A 150 1.88 2.38 -3.46
N ALA A 151 1.34 3.58 -3.51
CA ALA A 151 1.26 4.47 -2.35
C ALA A 151 -0.12 4.37 -1.70
N ARG A 152 -0.17 4.48 -0.37
CA ARG A 152 -1.45 4.58 0.33
C ARG A 152 -2.11 5.91 0.00
N THR A 153 -3.33 5.87 -0.52
CA THR A 153 -4.08 7.07 -0.95
C THR A 153 -5.38 7.30 -0.18
N GLY A 154 -5.74 6.41 0.75
CA GLY A 154 -6.85 6.62 1.67
C GLY A 154 -7.37 5.33 2.28
N ASP A 155 -8.63 5.35 2.71
CA ASP A 155 -9.34 4.18 3.22
C ASP A 155 -9.92 3.31 2.11
N ALA A 156 -10.08 2.02 2.40
CA ALA A 156 -10.71 1.07 1.49
C ALA A 156 -12.22 1.34 1.41
N VAL A 157 -12.74 1.47 0.19
CA VAL A 157 -14.19 1.66 -0.08
C VAL A 157 -14.81 0.34 -0.57
N CYS A 158 -14.01 -0.48 -1.24
CA CYS A 158 -14.38 -1.80 -1.68
C CYS A 158 -14.21 -2.82 -0.56
N THR A 159 -15.27 -3.57 -0.30
CA THR A 159 -15.32 -4.66 0.67
C THR A 159 -15.44 -6.00 -0.04
N LEU A 160 -15.15 -7.09 0.66
CA LEU A 160 -15.23 -8.44 0.08
C LEU A 160 -16.61 -8.75 -0.52
N GLU A 161 -17.69 -8.27 0.11
CA GLU A 161 -19.07 -8.46 -0.37
C GLU A 161 -19.31 -7.81 -1.74
N LYS A 162 -18.72 -6.62 -1.97
CA LYS A 162 -18.82 -5.90 -3.24
C LYS A 162 -17.97 -6.51 -4.34
N ALA A 163 -16.88 -7.19 -3.98
CA ALA A 163 -15.98 -7.82 -4.94
C ALA A 163 -16.55 -9.11 -5.56
N THR A 164 -17.62 -9.65 -4.97
CA THR A 164 -18.31 -10.87 -5.42
C THR A 164 -19.60 -10.62 -6.21
N SER A 165 -20.03 -9.36 -6.39
CA SER A 165 -21.20 -8.99 -7.20
C SER A 165 -20.90 -8.89 -8.69
#